data_AF-A0A4P5PCJ8-F1
#
_entry.id   AF-A0A4P5PCJ8-F1
#
_cell.length_a   1.000
_cell.length_b   1.000
_cell.length_c   1.000
_cell.angle_alpha   90.00
_cell.angle_beta   90.00
_cell.angle_gamma   90.00
#
_symmetry.space_group_name_H-M   'P 1'
#
loop_
_entity.id
_entity.type
_entity.pdbx_description
1 polymer ?
#
loop_
_entity_poly.entity_id
_entity_poly.type
_entity_poly.pdbx_seq_one_letter_code
_entity_poly.pdbx_strand_id
1 'polypeptide(L)'
;MTRNIYLTEKEGKEDGGLSTDAYKGIDLIIVDEIDRLKPQFFEQLRDIYDQNDIARLLIGMPGIEKRLSRYPQLYSRIGFTHEFDNLSKGEIHHIIEYKWSDLGLDLKLEDFSDY
;
A
#
# COMPACT_ATOMS: atom_id res chain seq x y z
N MET A 1 11.29 -2.85 17.10
CA MET A 1 10.21 -1.96 16.65
C MET A 1 8.97 -2.81 16.42
N THR A 2 7.92 -2.60 17.20
CA THR A 2 6.72 -3.43 17.17
C THR A 2 5.85 -3.00 15.99
N ARG A 3 5.73 -3.86 14.97
CA ARG A 3 4.84 -3.65 13.82
C ARG A 3 3.43 -4.07 14.24
N ASN A 4 2.61 -3.11 14.67
CA ASN A 4 1.20 -3.37 14.96
C ASN A 4 0.42 -3.34 13.65
N ILE A 5 -0.05 -4.51 13.20
CA ILE A 5 -0.92 -4.66 12.04
C ILE A 5 -2.35 -4.82 12.57
N TYR A 6 -3.20 -3.83 12.30
CA TYR A 6 -4.62 -3.89 12.64
C TYR A 6 -5.41 -4.35 11.41
N LEU A 7 -5.78 -5.64 11.38
CA LEU A 7 -6.74 -6.18 10.43
C LEU A 7 -8.12 -6.11 11.09
N THR A 8 -9.05 -5.34 10.53
CA THR A 8 -10.44 -5.33 10.98
C THR A 8 -11.33 -5.92 9.90
N GLU A 9 -11.62 -7.22 10.02
CA GLU A 9 -12.80 -7.80 9.39
C GLU A 9 -14.00 -7.55 10.31
N LYS A 10 -15.00 -6.81 9.85
CA LYS A 10 -16.35 -6.94 10.40
C LYS A 10 -17.37 -7.04 9.28
N GLU A 11 -17.94 -8.23 9.18
CA GLU A 11 -19.22 -8.48 8.55
C GLU A 11 -20.31 -7.59 9.18
N GLY A 12 -21.09 -6.96 8.30
CA GLY A 12 -22.47 -6.56 8.48
C GLY A 12 -22.86 -5.90 9.81
N LYS A 13 -22.77 -4.57 9.88
CA LYS A 13 -23.83 -3.75 10.50
C LYS A 13 -24.01 -2.44 9.74
N GLU A 14 -25.20 -2.31 9.16
CA GLU A 14 -25.80 -1.08 8.68
C GLU A 14 -26.12 -0.21 9.91
N ASP A 15 -25.21 0.69 10.28
CA ASP A 15 -25.49 2.02 10.85
C ASP A 15 -24.22 2.66 11.43
N GLY A 16 -23.85 3.81 10.87
CA GLY A 16 -23.23 4.91 11.60
C GLY A 16 -21.74 4.81 11.94
N GLY A 17 -20.87 5.14 10.98
CA GLY A 17 -19.51 5.62 11.21
C GLY A 17 -18.53 4.63 11.85
N LEU A 18 -17.35 4.46 11.26
CA LEU A 18 -16.25 3.80 11.96
C LEU A 18 -15.99 4.57 13.26
N SER A 19 -16.10 3.89 14.41
CA SER A 19 -15.77 4.48 15.71
C SER A 19 -14.41 5.15 15.62
N THR A 20 -14.35 6.45 15.96
CA THR A 20 -13.11 7.25 15.98
C THR A 20 -12.02 6.60 16.84
N ASP A 21 -12.41 5.77 17.82
CA ASP A 21 -11.47 5.02 18.66
C ASP A 21 -10.79 3.84 17.93
N ALA A 22 -11.36 3.32 16.84
CA ALA A 22 -10.78 2.20 16.09
C ALA A 22 -9.46 2.57 15.42
N TYR A 23 -9.25 3.86 15.14
CA TYR A 23 -8.03 4.38 14.54
C TYR A 23 -7.11 5.11 15.52
N LYS A 24 -7.42 5.05 16.82
CA LYS A 24 -6.63 5.74 17.85
C LYS A 24 -5.21 5.20 17.91
N GLY A 25 -4.23 6.07 17.73
CA GLY A 25 -2.80 5.73 17.72
C GLY A 25 -2.30 5.12 16.42
N ILE A 26 -3.07 5.23 15.33
CA ILE A 26 -2.64 4.88 13.97
C ILE A 26 -2.26 6.17 13.24
N ASP A 27 -0.99 6.27 12.83
CA ASP A 27 -0.49 7.44 12.09
C ASP A 27 -0.52 7.23 10.57
N LEU A 28 -0.50 5.98 10.09
CA LEU A 28 -0.41 5.63 8.67
C LEU A 28 -1.21 4.37 8.33
N ILE A 29 -2.04 4.47 7.28
CA ILE A 29 -2.69 3.33 6.63
C ILE A 29 -2.06 3.13 5.25
N ILE A 30 -1.58 1.91 4.99
CA ILE A 30 -1.09 1.50 3.68
C ILE A 30 -2.10 0.54 3.08
N VAL A 31 -2.56 0.84 1.87
CA VAL A 31 -3.39 -0.06 1.09
C VAL A 31 -2.60 -0.47 -0.14
N ASP A 32 -2.23 -1.74 -0.20
CA ASP A 32 -1.58 -2.33 -1.36
C ASP A 32 -2.60 -2.91 -2.33
N GLU A 33 -2.19 -3.05 -3.60
CA GLU A 33 -3.03 -3.52 -4.70
C GLU A 33 -4.42 -2.84 -4.74
N ILE A 34 -4.46 -1.51 -4.62
CA ILE A 34 -5.74 -0.79 -4.60
C ILE A 34 -6.56 -1.03 -5.88
N ASP A 35 -5.92 -1.51 -6.95
CA ASP A 35 -6.54 -2.04 -8.17
C ASP A 35 -7.65 -3.06 -7.91
N ARG A 36 -7.57 -3.84 -6.84
CA ARG A 36 -8.56 -4.86 -6.50
C ARG A 36 -9.80 -4.29 -5.79
N LEU A 37 -9.72 -3.06 -5.26
CA LEU A 37 -10.83 -2.45 -4.55
C LEU A 37 -11.99 -2.12 -5.49
N LYS A 38 -13.19 -2.48 -5.05
CA LYS A 38 -14.43 -2.05 -5.71
C LYS A 38 -14.64 -0.54 -5.50
N PRO A 39 -15.30 0.16 -6.44
CA PRO A 39 -15.54 1.59 -6.35
C PRO A 39 -16.14 2.10 -5.03
N GLN A 40 -17.02 1.31 -4.41
CA GLN A 40 -17.67 1.66 -3.14
C GLN A 40 -16.66 1.86 -1.99
N PHE A 41 -15.52 1.18 -2.03
CA PHE A 41 -14.48 1.32 -1.01
C PHE A 41 -13.69 2.64 -1.13
N PHE A 42 -13.73 3.32 -2.29
CA PHE A 42 -13.08 4.62 -2.42
C PHE A 42 -13.78 5.71 -1.60
N GLU A 43 -15.10 5.63 -1.47
CA GLU A 43 -15.86 6.53 -0.60
C GLU A 43 -15.53 6.27 0.87
N GLN A 44 -15.40 5.00 1.28
CA GLN A 44 -14.94 4.67 2.64
C GLN A 44 -13.53 5.21 2.91
N LEU A 45 -12.61 5.08 1.96
CA LEU A 45 -11.26 5.66 2.09
C LEU A 45 -11.36 7.18 2.24
N ARG A 46 -12.20 7.85 1.46
CA ARG A 46 -12.43 9.30 1.55
C ARG A 46 -13.03 9.69 2.91
N ASP A 47 -13.99 8.94 3.42
CA ASP A 47 -14.61 9.22 4.71
C ASP A 47 -13.62 9.02 5.86
N ILE A 48 -12.76 8.00 5.80
CA ILE A 48 -11.70 7.78 6.78
C ILE A 48 -10.73 8.97 6.82
N TYR A 49 -10.39 9.56 5.67
CA TYR A 49 -9.53 10.75 5.60
C TYR A 49 -10.16 11.99 6.20
N ASP A 50 -11.43 12.23 5.88
CA ASP A 50 -12.12 13.43 6.34
C ASP A 50 -12.40 13.36 7.86
N GLN A 51 -12.56 12.15 8.42
CA GLN A 51 -12.88 11.93 9.83
C GLN A 51 -11.65 11.69 10.71
N ASN A 52 -10.56 11.18 10.16
CA ASN A 52 -9.37 10.80 10.90
C ASN A 52 -8.15 11.47 10.26
N ASP A 53 -7.42 12.26 11.03
CA ASP A 53 -6.17 12.94 10.61
C ASP A 53 -5.02 11.93 10.49
N ILE A 54 -5.17 10.98 9.56
CA ILE A 54 -4.29 9.81 9.40
C ILE A 54 -3.71 9.83 7.99
N ALA A 55 -2.39 9.67 7.91
CA ALA A 55 -1.71 9.57 6.63
C ALA A 55 -2.15 8.30 5.90
N ARG A 56 -2.23 8.38 4.56
CA ARG A 56 -2.62 7.23 3.73
C ARG A 56 -1.67 7.10 2.55
N LEU A 57 -1.22 5.87 2.33
CA LEU A 57 -0.42 5.48 1.18
C LEU A 57 -1.22 4.44 0.38
N LEU A 58 -1.52 4.78 -0.87
CA LEU A 58 -2.23 3.91 -1.80
C LEU A 58 -1.23 3.40 -2.82
N ILE A 59 -1.07 2.08 -2.90
CA ILE A 59 -0.17 1.42 -3.83
C ILE A 59 -1.01 0.65 -4.83
N GLY A 60 -0.73 0.88 -6.11
CA GLY A 60 -1.43 0.22 -7.20
C GLY A 60 -0.56 0.10 -8.43
N MET A 61 -1.04 -0.67 -9.37
CA MET A 61 -0.43 -0.91 -10.66
C MET A 61 -0.49 0.34 -11.55
N PRO A 62 0.37 0.42 -12.58
CA PRO A 62 0.34 1.51 -13.55
C PRO A 62 -1.07 1.71 -14.12
N GLY A 63 -1.50 2.97 -14.21
CA GLY A 63 -2.84 3.36 -14.67
C GLY A 63 -3.89 3.50 -13.58
N ILE A 64 -3.57 3.17 -12.33
CA ILE A 64 -4.46 3.38 -11.18
C ILE A 64 -4.84 4.85 -10.98
N GLU A 65 -3.93 5.79 -11.24
CA GLU A 65 -4.20 7.23 -11.16
C GLU A 65 -5.37 7.63 -12.06
N LYS A 66 -5.38 7.16 -13.31
CA LYS A 66 -6.47 7.41 -14.26
C LYS A 66 -7.79 6.79 -13.79
N ARG A 67 -7.73 5.71 -13.03
CA ARG A 67 -8.94 5.12 -12.43
C ARG A 67 -9.43 5.96 -11.26
N LEU A 68 -8.54 6.42 -10.40
CA LEU A 68 -8.86 7.27 -9.25
C LEU A 68 -9.38 8.65 -9.67
N SER A 69 -8.91 9.20 -10.80
CA SER A 69 -9.41 10.48 -11.32
C SER A 69 -10.89 10.46 -11.70
N ARG A 70 -11.48 9.27 -11.90
CA ARG A 70 -12.94 9.10 -12.07
C ARG A 70 -13.73 9.23 -10.76
N TYR A 71 -13.05 9.35 -9.62
CA TYR A 71 -13.64 9.53 -8.30
C TYR A 71 -13.10 10.84 -7.68
N PRO A 72 -13.62 12.01 -8.10
CA PRO A 72 -13.06 13.32 -7.71
C PRO A 72 -13.01 13.55 -6.20
N GLN A 73 -13.94 12.94 -5.45
CA GLN A 73 -13.98 13.06 -3.99
C GLN A 73 -12.71 12.50 -3.36
N LEU A 74 -12.34 11.26 -3.68
CA LEU A 74 -11.08 10.69 -3.20
C LEU A 74 -9.85 11.34 -3.85
N TYR A 75 -9.91 11.60 -5.17
CA TYR A 75 -8.77 12.11 -5.93
C TYR A 75 -8.28 13.48 -5.44
N SER A 76 -9.21 14.37 -5.06
CA SER A 76 -8.88 15.70 -4.49
C SER A 76 -8.13 15.65 -3.15
N ARG A 77 -8.05 14.47 -2.52
CA ARG A 77 -7.37 14.24 -1.24
C ARG A 77 -6.02 13.54 -1.41
N ILE A 78 -5.61 13.28 -2.66
CA ILE A 78 -4.29 12.77 -2.98
C ILE A 78 -3.33 13.97 -2.98
N GLY A 79 -2.44 14.02 -1.99
CA GLY A 79 -1.47 15.11 -1.85
C GLY A 79 -0.26 14.99 -2.78
N PHE A 80 0.11 13.75 -3.14
CA PHE A 80 1.17 13.48 -4.10
C PHE A 80 0.96 12.10 -4.73
N THR A 81 1.52 11.92 -5.93
CA THR A 81 1.56 10.66 -6.66
C THR A 81 3.01 10.38 -7.02
N HIS A 82 3.43 9.13 -6.87
CA HIS A 82 4.75 8.68 -7.28
C HIS A 82 4.60 7.43 -8.15
N GLU A 83 5.20 7.46 -9.33
CA GLU A 83 5.30 6.31 -10.22
C GLU A 83 6.65 5.65 -10.00
N PHE A 84 6.65 4.33 -9.78
CA PHE A 84 7.88 3.56 -9.66
C PHE A 84 8.32 3.11 -11.06
N ASP A 85 9.55 3.43 -11.42
CA ASP A 85 10.18 2.94 -12.64
C ASP A 85 10.58 1.47 -12.52
N ASN A 86 10.72 0.81 -13.67
CA ASN A 86 11.32 -0.52 -13.73
C ASN A 86 12.77 -0.46 -13.22
N LEU A 87 13.12 -1.41 -12.35
CA LEU A 87 14.50 -1.56 -11.89
C LEU A 87 15.42 -1.88 -13.08
N SER A 88 16.54 -1.18 -13.18
CA SER A 88 17.61 -1.52 -14.11
C SER A 88 18.28 -2.84 -13.72
N LYS A 89 18.98 -3.48 -14.66
CA LYS A 89 19.75 -4.70 -14.38
C LYS A 89 20.74 -4.51 -13.22
N GLY A 90 21.38 -3.34 -13.13
CA GLY A 90 22.31 -3.02 -12.06
C GLY A 90 21.63 -2.88 -10.70
N GLU A 91 20.47 -2.21 -10.66
CA GLU A 91 19.68 -2.08 -9.42
C GLU A 91 19.14 -3.43 -8.95
N ILE A 92 18.65 -4.28 -9.87
CA ILE A 92 18.20 -5.63 -9.56
C ILE A 92 19.34 -6.43 -8.94
N HIS A 93 20.52 -6.43 -9.56
CA HIS A 93 21.70 -7.15 -9.06
C HIS A 93 22.06 -6.68 -7.64
N HIS A 94 22.14 -5.37 -7.44
CA HIS A 94 22.45 -4.77 -6.15
C HIS A 94 21.42 -5.13 -5.07
N ILE A 95 20.13 -5.05 -5.39
CA ILE A 95 19.04 -5.37 -4.45
C ILE A 95 19.10 -6.85 -4.05
N ILE A 96 19.34 -7.75 -5.01
CA ILE A 96 19.44 -9.18 -4.74
C ILE A 96 20.65 -9.45 -3.85
N GLU A 97 21.84 -8.97 -4.20
CA GLU A 97 23.07 -9.14 -3.39
C GLU A 97 22.89 -8.63 -1.96
N TYR A 98 22.34 -7.40 -1.82
CA TYR A 98 22.08 -6.79 -0.53
C TYR A 98 21.10 -7.62 0.30
N LYS A 99 19.98 -8.05 -0.29
CA LYS A 99 18.95 -8.84 0.41
C LYS A 99 19.44 -10.24 0.78
N TRP A 100 20.27 -10.85 -0.07
CA TRP A 100 20.83 -12.17 0.20
C TRP A 100 21.80 -12.13 1.39
N SER A 101 22.64 -11.09 1.44
CA SER A 101 23.53 -10.82 2.57
C SER A 101 22.76 -10.55 3.88
N ASP A 102 21.68 -9.75 3.82
CA ASP A 102 20.80 -9.48 4.97
C ASP A 102 20.13 -10.76 5.51
N LEU A 103 19.83 -11.72 4.63
CA LEU A 103 19.30 -13.03 4.98
C LEU A 103 20.36 -14.01 5.51
N GLY A 104 21.64 -13.62 5.53
CA GLY A 104 22.75 -14.48 5.96
C GLY A 104 23.02 -15.65 5.00
N LEU A 105 22.53 -15.55 3.76
CA LEU A 105 22.77 -16.53 2.72
C LEU A 105 24.01 -16.10 1.93
N ASP A 106 24.79 -17.06 1.45
CA ASP A 106 25.91 -16.81 0.54
C ASP A 106 25.42 -17.04 -0.89
N LEU A 107 25.71 -16.11 -1.81
CA LEU A 107 25.39 -16.27 -3.23
C LEU A 107 26.55 -17.01 -3.88
N LYS A 108 26.42 -18.32 -4.10
CA LYS A 108 27.42 -19.06 -4.86
C LYS A 108 27.07 -19.00 -6.33
N LEU A 109 28.05 -18.71 -7.19
CA LEU A 109 27.90 -18.79 -8.64
C LEU A 109 27.40 -20.17 -9.11
N GLU A 110 27.66 -21.22 -8.32
CA GLU A 110 27.20 -22.60 -8.50
C GLU A 110 25.66 -22.73 -8.44
N ASP A 111 24.95 -21.83 -7.75
CA ASP A 111 23.48 -21.86 -7.61
C ASP A 111 22.75 -21.39 -8.89
N PHE A 112 23.48 -20.79 -9.84
CA PHE A 112 22.94 -20.25 -11.09
C PHE A 112 23.28 -21.10 -12.31
N SER A 113 23.88 -22.28 -12.13
CA SER A 113 24.24 -23.16 -13.24
C SER A 113 23.06 -24.04 -13.68
N ASP A 114 22.08 -23.43 -14.34
CA ASP A 114 21.31 -24.14 -15.37
C ASP A 114 21.97 -23.86 -16.72
N TYR A 115 22.78 -24.83 -17.17
CA TYR A 115 23.25 -24.97 -18.55
C TYR A 115 22.20 -25.71 -19.39
#